data_AF-A0A8K0GNW3-F1
#
_entry.id   AF-A0A8K0GNW3-F1
#
_cell.length_a   1.000
_cell.length_b   1.000
_cell.length_c   1.000
_cell.angle_alpha   90.00
_cell.angle_beta   90.00
_cell.angle_gamma   90.00
#
_symmetry.space_group_name_H-M   'P 1'
#
loop_
_entity.id
_entity.type
_entity.pdbx_description
1 polymer ?
#
loop_
_entity_poly.entity_id
_entity_poly.type
_entity_poly.pdbx_seq_one_letter_code
_entity_poly.pdbx_strand_id
1 'polypeptide(L)'
;RNKENMIQAVTAVRSQNTGNLKIDKTFGVPRATLFRLCKKDSGPDVVSRAKLGRKPALSNFLKRELVKYCLNIEKPFDGLTRKNVCDIAFQLARRNNIPNPLLLLRQPAGKDWLYHFRMRHNDILSLRRPTDTPFARATGFNKENVDKLFDILET
;
A
#
# COMPACT_ATOMS: atom_id res chain seq x y z
N ARG A 1 20.98 4.18 -7.42
CA ARG A 1 21.70 3.20 -6.56
C ARG A 1 22.04 2.02 -7.44
N ASN A 2 23.31 1.87 -7.87
CA ASN A 2 23.71 0.71 -8.65
C ASN A 2 23.70 -0.53 -7.72
N LYS A 3 22.80 -1.47 -7.98
CA LYS A 3 22.56 -2.62 -7.09
C LYS A 3 23.74 -3.59 -7.13
N GLU A 4 24.36 -3.72 -8.31
CA GLU A 4 25.48 -4.63 -8.57
C GLU A 4 26.72 -4.20 -7.80
N ASN A 5 27.10 -2.91 -7.90
CA ASN A 5 28.21 -2.34 -7.13
C ASN A 5 28.05 -2.55 -5.62
N MET A 6 26.81 -2.50 -5.12
CA MET A 6 26.54 -2.71 -3.70
C MET A 6 26.66 -4.17 -3.27
N ILE A 7 26.23 -5.11 -4.11
CA ILE A 7 26.36 -6.55 -3.86
C ILE A 7 27.85 -6.93 -3.84
N GLN A 8 28.61 -6.47 -4.83
CA GLN A 8 30.04 -6.70 -4.93
C GLN A 8 30.79 -6.10 -3.73
N ALA A 9 30.47 -4.86 -3.36
CA ALA A 9 31.10 -4.20 -2.20
C ALA A 9 30.81 -4.93 -0.87
N VAL A 10 29.58 -5.37 -0.62
CA VAL A 10 29.23 -6.12 0.61
C VAL A 10 29.92 -7.49 0.63
N THR A 11 30.01 -8.16 -0.52
CA THR A 11 30.68 -9.46 -0.64
C THR A 11 32.18 -9.33 -0.35
N ALA A 12 32.83 -8.31 -0.93
CA ALA A 12 34.25 -8.04 -0.74
C ALA A 12 34.63 -7.67 0.71
N VAL A 13 33.75 -6.97 1.43
CA VAL A 13 33.92 -6.70 2.87
C VAL A 13 33.80 -7.99 3.69
N ARG A 14 32.77 -8.80 3.41
CA ARG A 14 32.50 -10.03 4.18
C ARG A 14 33.55 -11.10 3.97
N SER A 15 34.12 -11.20 2.77
CA SER A 15 35.20 -12.13 2.45
C SER A 15 36.58 -11.67 2.95
N GLN A 16 36.65 -10.60 3.77
CA GLN A 16 37.88 -9.97 4.31
C GLN A 16 38.94 -9.59 3.26
N ASN A 17 38.59 -9.58 1.97
CA ASN A 17 39.56 -9.52 0.88
C ASN A 17 40.04 -8.09 0.58
N THR A 18 39.35 -7.07 1.09
CA THR A 18 39.71 -5.66 0.87
C THR A 18 39.43 -4.78 2.09
N GLY A 19 40.39 -3.89 2.40
CA GLY A 19 40.21 -2.87 3.44
C GLY A 19 39.14 -1.86 3.05
N ASN A 20 38.26 -1.51 4.01
CA ASN A 20 37.06 -0.68 3.81
C ASN A 20 37.30 0.64 3.04
N LEU A 21 38.49 1.25 3.15
CA LEU A 21 38.84 2.48 2.44
C LEU A 21 39.00 2.29 0.92
N LYS A 22 39.47 1.12 0.48
CA LYS A 22 39.64 0.83 -0.95
C LYS A 22 38.28 0.68 -1.63
N ILE A 23 37.32 0.10 -0.93
CA ILE A 23 35.97 -0.21 -1.45
C ILE A 23 35.16 1.05 -1.76
N ASP A 24 35.27 2.09 -0.93
CA ASP A 24 34.61 3.38 -1.19
C ASP A 24 35.08 3.99 -2.52
N LYS A 25 36.40 3.97 -2.76
CA LYS A 25 37.02 4.44 -4.00
C LYS A 25 36.72 3.55 -5.21
N THR A 26 36.69 2.23 -5.03
CA THR A 26 36.50 1.27 -6.13
C THR A 26 35.03 1.18 -6.57
N PHE A 27 34.07 1.22 -5.63
CA PHE A 27 32.66 0.97 -5.94
C PHE A 27 31.76 2.21 -5.79
N GLY A 28 32.26 3.33 -5.27
CA GLY A 28 31.52 4.57 -5.09
C GLY A 28 30.38 4.45 -4.06
N VAL A 29 30.56 3.60 -3.03
CA VAL A 29 29.55 3.37 -1.99
C VAL A 29 30.04 3.94 -0.65
N PRO A 30 29.32 4.92 -0.06
CA PRO A 30 29.75 5.55 1.18
C PRO A 30 29.97 4.55 2.32
N ARG A 31 31.08 4.73 3.04
CA ARG A 31 31.51 3.87 4.16
C ARG A 31 30.40 3.60 5.20
N ALA A 32 29.66 4.63 5.60
CA ALA A 32 28.57 4.51 6.58
C ALA A 32 27.46 3.57 6.10
N THR A 33 27.16 3.58 4.81
CA THR A 33 26.18 2.67 4.21
C THR A 33 26.70 1.25 4.21
N LEU A 34 27.95 1.03 3.80
CA LEU A 34 28.58 -0.30 3.80
C LEU A 34 28.62 -0.92 5.20
N PHE A 35 29.04 -0.16 6.21
CA PHE A 35 29.13 -0.65 7.59
C PHE A 35 27.77 -1.08 8.14
N ARG A 36 26.74 -0.26 7.93
CA ARG A 36 25.36 -0.58 8.31
C ARG A 36 24.83 -1.83 7.62
N LEU A 37 25.22 -2.05 6.35
CA LEU A 37 24.78 -3.18 5.55
C LEU A 37 25.53 -4.47 5.89
N CYS A 38 26.82 -4.39 6.19
CA CYS A 38 27.63 -5.54 6.60
C CYS A 38 27.27 -6.05 8.00
N LYS A 39 26.83 -5.18 8.91
CA LYS A 39 26.36 -5.56 10.25
C LYS A 39 25.04 -6.37 10.23
N LYS A 40 24.34 -6.43 9.11
CA LYS A 40 23.14 -7.28 8.97
C LYS A 40 23.56 -8.67 8.51
N ASP A 41 23.04 -9.72 9.13
CA ASP A 41 23.30 -11.12 8.74
C ASP A 41 22.61 -11.55 7.43
N SER A 42 21.83 -10.67 6.81
CA SER A 42 21.11 -10.98 5.57
C SER A 42 22.07 -11.11 4.37
N GLY A 43 21.74 -11.96 3.39
CA GLY A 43 22.55 -12.13 2.17
C GLY A 43 22.77 -10.82 1.37
N PRO A 44 23.88 -10.67 0.64
CA PRO A 44 24.25 -9.42 -0.07
C PRO A 44 23.15 -8.90 -1.01
N ASP A 45 22.44 -9.81 -1.68
CA ASP A 45 21.33 -9.53 -2.59
C ASP A 45 20.05 -9.03 -1.88
N VAL A 46 19.81 -9.49 -0.64
CA VAL A 46 18.69 -8.99 0.18
C VAL A 46 19.00 -7.57 0.66
N VAL A 47 20.26 -7.34 1.02
CA VAL A 47 20.75 -6.07 1.56
C VAL A 47 20.75 -4.95 0.52
N SER A 48 21.08 -5.26 -0.74
CA SER A 48 21.03 -4.32 -1.86
C SER A 48 19.60 -3.90 -2.20
N ARG A 49 18.64 -4.84 -2.12
CA ARG A 49 17.21 -4.62 -2.37
C ARG A 49 16.47 -3.97 -1.21
N ALA A 50 17.06 -3.94 -0.01
CA ALA A 50 16.46 -3.33 1.15
C ALA A 50 16.20 -1.82 0.91
N LYS A 51 14.92 -1.44 0.98
CA LYS A 51 14.49 -0.04 0.93
C LYS A 51 14.89 0.67 2.22
N LEU A 52 15.40 1.90 2.10
CA LEU A 52 15.63 2.75 3.26
C LEU A 52 14.29 3.31 3.79
N GLY A 53 14.23 3.56 5.09
CA GLY A 53 13.09 4.17 5.76
C GLY A 53 12.30 3.22 6.66
N ARG A 54 11.22 3.75 7.23
CA ARG A 54 10.33 3.01 8.13
C ARG A 54 9.63 1.88 7.38
N LYS A 55 9.66 0.68 7.95
CA LYS A 55 8.91 -0.46 7.39
C LYS A 55 7.41 -0.12 7.41
N PRO A 56 6.66 -0.48 6.36
CA PRO A 56 5.21 -0.31 6.35
C PRO A 56 4.58 -1.07 7.54
N ALA A 57 3.58 -0.46 8.18
CA ALA A 57 2.87 -1.07 9.30
C ALA A 57 2.14 -2.36 8.91
N LEU A 58 1.58 -2.40 7.69
CA LEU A 58 0.94 -3.60 7.13
C LEU A 58 1.92 -4.44 6.32
N SER A 59 1.88 -5.76 6.52
CA SER A 59 2.58 -6.73 5.69
C SER A 59 2.10 -6.66 4.23
N ASN A 60 2.94 -7.07 3.28
CA ASN A 60 2.57 -7.06 1.86
C ASN A 60 1.40 -8.00 1.55
N PHE A 61 1.27 -9.10 2.29
CA PHE A 61 0.10 -9.99 2.18
C PHE A 61 -1.20 -9.26 2.52
N LEU A 62 -1.24 -8.64 3.70
CA LEU A 62 -2.40 -7.91 4.21
C LEU A 62 -2.79 -6.70 3.36
N LYS A 63 -1.82 -6.03 2.73
CA LYS A 63 -2.12 -4.96 1.76
C LYS A 63 -2.88 -5.49 0.55
N ARG A 64 -2.47 -6.65 0.01
CA ARG A 64 -3.15 -7.26 -1.14
C ARG A 64 -4.58 -7.67 -0.78
N GLU A 65 -4.75 -8.24 0.40
CA GLU A 65 -6.06 -8.61 0.92
C GLU A 65 -6.96 -7.37 1.09
N LEU A 66 -6.43 -6.28 1.66
CA LEU A 66 -7.13 -5.01 1.78
C LEU A 66 -7.56 -4.46 0.42
N VAL A 67 -6.67 -4.45 -0.58
CA VAL A 67 -6.99 -3.98 -1.94
C VAL A 67 -8.08 -4.84 -2.57
N LYS A 68 -7.98 -6.18 -2.45
CA LYS A 68 -9.00 -7.10 -2.96
C LYS A 68 -10.36 -6.84 -2.33
N TYR A 69 -10.39 -6.60 -1.02
CA TYR A 69 -11.62 -6.28 -0.31
C TYR A 69 -12.21 -4.94 -0.78
N CYS A 70 -11.37 -3.91 -0.92
CA CYS A 70 -11.77 -2.61 -1.46
C CYS A 70 -12.40 -2.69 -2.86
N LEU A 71 -11.86 -3.53 -3.75
CA LEU A 71 -12.43 -3.76 -5.08
C LEU A 71 -13.78 -4.49 -5.04
N ASN A 72 -13.96 -5.41 -4.09
CA ASN A 72 -15.23 -6.14 -3.95
C ASN A 72 -16.36 -5.23 -3.46
N ILE A 73 -16.06 -4.25 -2.60
CA ILE A 73 -17.06 -3.29 -2.10
C ILE A 73 -17.32 -2.13 -3.07
N GLU A 74 -16.43 -1.89 -4.03
CA GLU A 74 -16.63 -0.87 -5.08
C GLU A 74 -17.70 -1.30 -6.10
N LYS A 75 -17.83 -2.60 -6.37
CA LYS A 75 -18.77 -3.14 -7.38
C LYS A 75 -20.26 -2.93 -7.07
N PRO A 76 -20.75 -3.12 -5.84
CA PRO A 76 -22.19 -3.07 -5.53
C PRO A 76 -22.66 -1.73 -4.97
N PHE A 77 -21.78 -0.87 -4.44
CA PHE A 77 -22.17 0.34 -3.72
C PHE A 77 -21.37 1.54 -4.24
N ASP A 78 -22.04 2.46 -4.95
CA ASP A 78 -21.76 3.87 -5.35
C ASP A 78 -20.37 4.53 -5.11
N GLY A 79 -19.29 3.76 -5.00
CA GLY A 79 -17.92 4.23 -4.81
C GLY A 79 -17.30 3.93 -3.43
N LEU A 80 -15.99 3.65 -3.48
CA LEU A 80 -15.14 3.47 -2.31
C LEU A 80 -14.87 4.81 -1.61
N THR A 81 -15.54 5.05 -0.48
CA THR A 81 -15.36 6.28 0.33
C THR A 81 -14.10 6.21 1.20
N ARG A 82 -13.48 7.37 1.46
CA ARG A 82 -12.28 7.51 2.31
C ARG A 82 -12.43 6.87 3.70
N LYS A 83 -13.57 7.10 4.35
CA LYS A 83 -13.88 6.53 5.68
C LYS A 83 -13.85 5.00 5.64
N ASN A 84 -14.55 4.42 4.67
CA ASN A 84 -14.60 2.96 4.48
C ASN A 84 -13.20 2.34 4.38
N VAL A 85 -12.30 2.93 3.58
CA VAL A 85 -10.93 2.43 3.45
C VAL A 85 -10.17 2.48 4.77
N CYS A 86 -10.30 3.59 5.51
CA CYS A 86 -9.64 3.75 6.80
C CYS A 86 -10.20 2.79 7.87
N ASP A 87 -11.51 2.55 7.85
CA ASP A 87 -12.19 1.64 8.78
C ASP A 87 -11.82 0.18 8.49
N ILE A 88 -11.84 -0.24 7.23
CA ILE A 88 -11.46 -1.61 6.82
C ILE A 88 -9.99 -1.86 7.16
N ALA A 89 -9.11 -0.90 6.89
CA ALA A 89 -7.70 -1.01 7.24
C ALA A 89 -7.48 -1.15 8.76
N PHE A 90 -8.26 -0.42 9.57
CA PHE A 90 -8.23 -0.53 11.03
C PHE A 90 -8.75 -1.88 11.51
N GLN A 91 -9.88 -2.35 10.99
CA GLN A 91 -10.44 -3.66 11.33
C GLN A 91 -9.48 -4.80 10.97
N LEU A 92 -8.84 -4.72 9.79
CA LEU A 92 -7.88 -5.70 9.33
C LEU A 92 -6.62 -5.70 10.20
N ALA A 93 -6.12 -4.53 10.61
CA ALA A 93 -5.01 -4.43 11.56
C ALA A 93 -5.35 -5.01 12.94
N ARG A 94 -6.57 -4.75 13.43
CA ARG A 94 -7.07 -5.27 14.71
C ARG A 94 -7.21 -6.79 14.68
N ARG A 95 -7.78 -7.35 13.60
CA ARG A 95 -7.97 -8.80 13.45
C ARG A 95 -6.66 -9.56 13.35
N ASN A 96 -5.63 -8.95 12.77
CA ASN A 96 -4.30 -9.53 12.63
C ASN A 96 -3.36 -9.18 13.81
N ASN A 97 -3.87 -8.57 14.89
CA ASN A 97 -3.10 -8.18 16.08
C ASN A 97 -1.80 -7.43 15.77
N ILE A 98 -1.82 -6.54 14.77
CA ILE A 98 -0.62 -5.81 14.35
C ILE A 98 -0.37 -4.66 15.30
N PRO A 99 0.76 -4.60 16.03
CA PRO A 99 1.06 -3.49 16.93
C PRO A 99 1.17 -2.19 16.12
N ASN A 100 0.21 -1.30 16.35
CA ASN A 100 0.08 -0.03 15.64
C ASN A 100 -0.41 1.04 16.62
N PRO A 101 0.15 2.26 16.63
CA PRO A 101 -0.37 3.38 17.41
C PRO A 101 -1.88 3.62 17.26
N LEU A 102 -2.45 3.28 16.10
CA LEU A 102 -3.88 3.43 15.84
C LEU A 102 -4.75 2.47 16.66
N LEU A 103 -4.25 1.28 17.03
CA LEU A 103 -4.99 0.34 17.89
C LEU A 103 -5.13 0.87 19.32
N LEU A 104 -4.09 1.53 19.83
CA LEU A 104 -4.09 2.15 21.16
C LEU A 104 -5.11 3.28 21.25
N LEU A 105 -5.23 4.08 20.19
CA LEU A 105 -6.19 5.19 20.11
C LEU A 105 -7.59 4.77 19.67
N ARG A 106 -7.79 3.49 19.29
CA ARG A 106 -9.03 2.97 18.66
C ARG A 106 -9.56 3.85 17.52
N GLN A 107 -8.64 4.47 16.77
CA GLN A 107 -8.98 5.41 15.71
C GLN A 107 -8.76 4.79 14.33
N PRO A 108 -9.62 5.13 13.35
CA PRO A 108 -9.42 4.71 11.97
C PRO A 108 -8.12 5.27 11.41
N ALA A 109 -7.67 4.71 10.28
CA ALA A 109 -6.42 5.15 9.67
C ALA A 109 -6.43 6.65 9.32
N GLY A 110 -5.36 7.35 9.69
CA GLY A 110 -5.25 8.80 9.50
C GLY A 110 -5.16 9.24 8.03
N LYS A 111 -5.37 10.54 7.81
CA LYS A 111 -5.35 11.18 6.47
C LYS A 111 -4.05 10.90 5.70
N ASP A 112 -2.90 10.98 6.36
CA ASP A 112 -1.59 10.77 5.74
C ASP A 112 -1.40 9.32 5.30
N TRP A 113 -1.87 8.37 6.11
CA TRP A 113 -1.82 6.96 5.75
C TRP A 113 -2.66 6.70 4.50
N LEU A 114 -3.87 7.25 4.43
CA LEU A 114 -4.75 7.11 3.28
C LEU A 114 -4.14 7.74 2.03
N TYR A 115 -3.52 8.92 2.16
CA TYR A 115 -2.82 9.59 1.06
C TYR A 115 -1.72 8.69 0.47
N HIS A 116 -0.84 8.16 1.31
CA HIS A 116 0.22 7.26 0.87
C HIS A 116 -0.30 5.90 0.37
N PHE A 117 -1.39 5.39 0.95
CA PHE A 117 -2.04 4.17 0.46
C PHE A 117 -2.58 4.37 -0.95
N ARG A 118 -3.30 5.47 -1.18
CA ARG A 118 -3.81 5.85 -2.49
C ARG A 118 -2.69 6.06 -3.51
N MET A 119 -1.63 6.79 -3.18
CA MET A 119 -0.53 7.02 -4.12
C MET A 119 0.17 5.73 -4.56
N ARG A 120 0.16 4.68 -3.73
CA ARG A 120 0.76 3.38 -4.05
C ARG A 120 -0.14 2.45 -4.84
N HIS A 121 -1.44 2.74 -4.89
CA HIS A 121 -2.48 1.89 -5.49
C HIS A 121 -3.42 2.71 -6.38
N ASN A 122 -2.93 3.80 -6.97
CA ASN A 122 -3.73 4.70 -7.80
C ASN A 122 -4.14 4.07 -9.14
N ASP A 123 -3.42 3.03 -9.54
CA ASP A 123 -3.59 2.19 -10.71
C ASP A 123 -4.75 1.20 -10.54
N ILE A 124 -5.03 0.79 -9.29
CA ILE A 124 -6.01 -0.25 -8.97
C ILE A 124 -7.26 0.32 -8.30
N LEU A 125 -7.11 1.33 -7.43
CA LEU A 125 -8.20 1.85 -6.59
C LEU A 125 -8.56 3.29 -6.98
N SER A 126 -9.83 3.50 -7.35
CA SER A 126 -10.37 4.82 -7.62
C SER A 126 -11.29 5.26 -6.48
N LEU A 127 -10.80 6.17 -5.62
CA LEU A 127 -11.63 6.76 -4.58
C LEU A 127 -12.57 7.79 -5.21
N ARG A 128 -13.84 7.42 -5.36
CA ARG A 128 -14.90 8.34 -5.79
C ARG A 128 -15.57 8.96 -4.57
N ARG A 129 -16.06 10.19 -4.74
CA ARG A 129 -17.13 10.66 -3.87
C ARG A 129 -18.40 9.99 -4.40
N PRO A 130 -19.17 9.28 -3.58
CA PRO A 130 -20.50 8.86 -4.01
C PRO A 130 -21.24 10.12 -4.44
N THR A 131 -21.74 10.13 -5.67
CA THR A 131 -22.71 11.15 -6.08
C THR A 131 -23.95 10.87 -5.25
N ASP A 132 -24.52 11.88 -4.60
CA ASP A 132 -25.81 11.77 -3.91
C ASP A 132 -26.90 11.53 -4.96
N THR A 133 -26.98 10.30 -5.48
CA THR A 133 -28.15 9.81 -6.16
C THR A 133 -29.09 9.45 -5.02
N PRO A 134 -30.16 10.24 -4.78
CA PRO A 134 -31.07 9.93 -3.69
C PRO A 134 -31.59 8.51 -3.91
N PHE A 135 -31.68 7.73 -2.83
CA PHE A 135 -32.15 6.34 -2.86
C PHE A 135 -33.41 6.16 -3.74
N ALA A 136 -34.30 7.16 -3.71
CA ALA A 136 -35.49 7.26 -4.56
C ALA A 136 -35.23 7.16 -6.08
N ARG A 137 -34.12 7.71 -6.60
CA ARG A 137 -33.73 7.58 -8.02
C ARG A 137 -33.19 6.19 -8.33
N ALA A 138 -32.41 5.59 -7.43
CA ALA A 138 -31.91 4.22 -7.62
C ALA A 138 -33.05 3.19 -7.60
N THR A 139 -34.03 3.38 -6.71
CA THR A 139 -35.26 2.55 -6.69
C THR A 139 -36.23 2.89 -7.81
N GLY A 140 -36.17 4.11 -8.34
CA GLY A 140 -37.00 4.58 -9.45
C GLY A 140 -36.62 3.94 -10.79
N PHE A 141 -35.34 3.65 -11.01
CA PHE A 141 -34.80 2.97 -12.21
C PHE A 141 -34.85 1.43 -12.07
N ASN A 142 -36.01 0.88 -11.69
CA ASN A 142 -36.25 -0.55 -11.76
C ASN A 142 -36.92 -0.91 -13.10
N LYS A 143 -36.80 -2.17 -13.54
CA LYS A 143 -37.35 -2.61 -14.84
C LYS A 143 -38.84 -2.28 -14.97
N GLU A 144 -39.60 -2.54 -13.92
CA GLU A 144 -41.05 -2.33 -13.89
C GLU A 144 -41.46 -0.85 -14.04
N ASN A 145 -40.70 0.08 -13.46
CA ASN A 145 -40.95 1.51 -13.56
C ASN A 145 -40.47 2.09 -14.88
N VAL A 146 -39.41 1.52 -15.45
CA VAL A 146 -38.92 1.88 -16.78
C VAL A 146 -39.94 1.45 -17.84
N ASP A 147 -40.44 0.22 -17.74
CA ASP A 147 -41.48 -0.30 -18.64
C ASP A 147 -42.75 0.58 -18.56
N LYS A 148 -43.22 0.91 -17.35
CA LYS A 148 -44.35 1.86 -17.15
C LYS A 148 -44.10 3.25 -17.72
N LEU A 149 -42.87 3.75 -17.69
CA LEU A 149 -42.54 5.06 -18.27
C LEU A 149 -42.67 5.02 -19.80
N PHE A 150 -42.20 3.95 -20.44
CA PHE A 150 -42.31 3.78 -21.88
C PHE A 150 -43.76 3.63 -22.33
N ASP A 151 -44.57 2.88 -21.58
CA ASP A 151 -46.01 2.74 -21.86
C ASP A 151 -46.75 4.11 -21.85
N ILE A 152 -46.36 5.03 -20.96
CA ILE A 152 -46.94 6.37 -20.87
C ILE A 152 -46.48 7.28 -22.03
N LEU A 153 -45.27 7.08 -22.55
CA LEU A 153 -44.68 7.90 -23.62
C LEU A 153 -45.12 7.48 -25.03
N GLU A 154 -45.61 6.25 -25.19
CA GLU A 154 -46.17 5.75 -26.45
C GLU A 154 -47.65 6.12 -26.67
N THR A 155 -48.25 6.90 -25.75
CA THR A 155 -49.59 7.49 -25.85
C THR A 155 -49.52 8.95 -26.28
#